data_AF-A0A7W9PRP1-F1
#
_entry.id   AF-A0A7W9PRP1-F1
#
_cell.length_a   1.000
_cell.length_b   1.000
_cell.length_c   1.000
_cell.angle_alpha   90.00
_cell.angle_beta   90.00
_cell.angle_gamma   90.00
#
_symmetry.space_group_name_H-M   'P 1'
#
loop_
_entity.id
_entity.type
_entity.pdbx_description
1 polymer ?
#
loop_
_entity_poly.entity_id
_entity_poly.type
_entity_poly.pdbx_seq_one_letter_code
_entity_poly.pdbx_strand_id
1 'polypeptide(L)'
;MRIGFSVPQFGTFADPRLSAGMCTALEALGCHSLWVADRLLAPISPPDGYLGGKMPVRYGTHLDPLLALGVAAMATERVRLGSSTLNALCSRPSCSPGR
;
A
#
# COMPACT_ATOMS: atom_id res chain seq x y z
N MET A 1 19.06 -5.58 13.85
CA MET A 1 18.48 -5.65 12.49
C MET A 1 17.16 -4.89 12.49
N ARG A 2 16.80 -4.17 11.41
CA ARG A 2 15.54 -3.40 11.31
C ARG A 2 14.59 -4.10 10.36
N ILE A 3 13.38 -4.41 10.82
CA ILE A 3 12.36 -5.13 10.03
C ILE A 3 11.23 -4.17 9.71
N GLY A 4 10.79 -4.17 8.45
CA GLY A 4 9.64 -3.42 7.99
C GLY A 4 8.60 -4.33 7.35
N PHE A 5 7.36 -3.86 7.31
CA PHE A 5 6.21 -4.59 6.77
C PHE A 5 5.48 -3.75 5.74
N SER A 6 4.75 -4.42 4.84
CA SER A 6 3.83 -3.72 3.94
C SER A 6 2.56 -3.33 4.70
N VAL A 7 2.04 -2.14 4.43
CA VAL A 7 0.72 -1.74 4.92
C VAL A 7 -0.33 -2.70 4.32
N PRO A 8 -1.27 -3.24 5.12
CA PRO A 8 -2.32 -4.11 4.58
C PRO A 8 -3.28 -3.25 3.77
N GLN A 9 -3.10 -3.23 2.45
CA GLN A 9 -3.84 -2.33 1.56
C GLN A 9 -4.38 -3.01 0.30
N PHE A 10 -4.26 -4.33 0.20
CA PHE A 10 -4.64 -5.11 -0.97
C PHE A 10 -5.69 -6.17 -0.65
N GLY A 11 -6.57 -6.40 -1.62
CA GLY A 11 -7.60 -7.43 -1.56
C GLY A 11 -8.50 -7.29 -0.34
N THR A 12 -8.70 -8.38 0.37
CA THR A 12 -9.56 -8.46 1.56
C THR A 12 -9.10 -7.54 2.70
N PHE A 13 -7.84 -7.05 2.67
CA PHE A 13 -7.30 -6.14 3.67
C PHE A 13 -7.40 -4.67 3.25
N ALA A 14 -7.96 -4.37 2.08
CA ALA A 14 -8.15 -2.99 1.60
C ALA A 14 -9.34 -2.30 2.31
N ASP A 15 -9.32 -2.29 3.64
CA ASP A 15 -10.26 -1.57 4.50
C ASP A 15 -9.45 -0.64 5.43
N PRO A 16 -9.67 0.69 5.40
CA PRO A 16 -8.85 1.63 6.16
C PRO A 16 -8.83 1.38 7.68
N ARG A 17 -9.92 0.85 8.25
CA ARG A 17 -10.01 0.59 9.70
C ARG A 17 -9.21 -0.65 10.07
N LEU A 18 -9.31 -1.71 9.26
CA LEU A 18 -8.48 -2.91 9.44
C LEU A 18 -7.00 -2.60 9.24
N SER A 19 -6.66 -1.81 8.21
CA SER A 19 -5.30 -1.34 7.96
C SER A 19 -4.75 -0.57 9.17
N ALA A 20 -5.52 0.38 9.71
CA ALA A 20 -5.13 1.15 10.90
C ALA A 20 -4.83 0.24 12.10
N GLY A 21 -5.76 -0.68 12.44
CA GLY A 21 -5.58 -1.59 13.56
C GLY A 21 -4.35 -2.50 13.42
N MET A 22 -4.08 -2.98 12.20
CA MET A 22 -2.89 -3.78 11.94
C MET A 22 -1.60 -2.96 12.02
N CYS A 23 -1.60 -1.71 11.53
CA CYS A 23 -0.45 -0.80 11.64
C CYS A 23 -0.09 -0.54 13.12
N THR A 24 -1.09 -0.25 13.96
CA THR A 24 -0.90 -0.08 15.41
C THR A 24 -0.34 -1.36 16.04
N ALA A 25 -0.89 -2.53 15.69
CA ALA A 25 -0.40 -3.81 16.20
C ALA A 25 1.05 -4.09 15.79
N LEU A 26 1.42 -3.81 14.54
CA LEU A 26 2.78 -3.99 14.04
C LEU A 26 3.78 -3.07 14.75
N GLU A 27 3.41 -1.81 15.01
CA GLU A 27 4.23 -0.90 15.80
C GLU A 27 4.44 -1.40 17.23
N ALA A 28 3.37 -1.87 17.89
CA ALA A 28 3.45 -2.45 19.23
C ALA A 28 4.35 -3.69 19.30
N LEU A 29 4.44 -4.46 18.21
CA LEU A 29 5.32 -5.62 18.08
C LEU A 29 6.78 -5.25 17.73
N GLY A 30 7.11 -3.96 17.63
CA GLY A 30 8.47 -3.49 17.37
C GLY A 30 8.86 -3.42 15.89
N CYS A 31 7.87 -3.35 14.98
CA CYS A 31 8.12 -2.99 13.59
C CYS A 31 8.88 -1.66 13.49
N HIS A 32 9.85 -1.56 12.58
CA HIS A 32 10.61 -0.33 12.39
C HIS A 32 10.05 0.54 11.25
N SER A 33 9.44 -0.06 10.22
CA SER A 33 8.91 0.70 9.10
C SER A 33 7.72 0.05 8.40
N LEU A 34 6.80 0.89 7.91
CA LEU A 34 5.63 0.48 7.14
C LEU A 34 5.72 1.04 5.72
N TRP A 35 5.40 0.19 4.74
CA TRP A 35 5.60 0.49 3.32
C TRP A 35 4.32 0.28 2.51
N VAL A 36 3.91 1.33 1.79
CA VAL A 36 2.82 1.25 0.81
C VAL A 36 3.36 0.89 -0.57
N ALA A 37 2.58 0.21 -1.38
CA ALA A 37 2.89 -0.08 -2.78
C ALA A 37 1.79 0.44 -3.72
N ASP A 38 2.18 1.00 -4.85
CA ASP A 38 1.25 1.59 -5.80
C ASP A 38 0.83 0.57 -6.87
N ARG A 39 -0.45 0.22 -6.88
CA ARG A 39 -1.06 -0.67 -7.88
C ARG A 39 -2.13 0.08 -8.64
N LEU A 40 -1.76 0.64 -9.78
CA LEU A 40 -2.66 1.48 -10.57
C LEU A 40 -3.67 0.70 -11.41
N LEU A 41 -3.26 -0.46 -11.94
CA LEU A 41 -4.02 -1.17 -12.96
C LEU A 41 -4.29 -2.61 -12.53
N ALA A 42 -5.50 -3.05 -12.84
CA ALA A 42 -5.89 -4.46 -12.84
C ALA A 42 -6.45 -4.81 -14.23
N PRO A 43 -6.10 -5.98 -14.79
CA PRO A 43 -6.56 -6.38 -16.11
C PRO A 43 -8.08 -6.58 -16.10
N ILE A 44 -8.78 -5.90 -17.00
CA ILE A 44 -10.23 -6.06 -17.21
C ILE A 44 -10.53 -7.45 -17.82
N SER A 45 -9.65 -7.90 -18.70
CA SER A 45 -9.64 -9.26 -19.27
C SER A 45 -8.34 -9.94 -18.86
N PRO A 46 -8.33 -10.70 -17.75
CA PRO A 46 -7.12 -11.38 -17.31
C PRO A 46 -6.65 -12.41 -18.35
N PRO A 47 -5.34 -12.49 -18.64
CA PRO A 47 -4.82 -13.51 -19.53
C PRO A 47 -5.02 -14.90 -18.93
N ASP A 48 -5.23 -15.89 -19.81
CA ASP A 48 -5.22 -17.29 -19.42
C ASP A 48 -3.81 -17.70 -18.93
N GLY A 49 -3.75 -18.66 -18.00
CA GLY A 49 -2.47 -19.19 -17.51
C GLY A 49 -1.84 -18.42 -16.36
N TYR A 50 -2.61 -17.65 -15.59
CA TYR A 50 -2.14 -17.22 -14.27
C TYR A 50 -1.83 -18.46 -13.42
N LEU A 51 -0.78 -18.40 -12.58
CA LEU A 51 -0.39 -19.51 -11.72
C LEU A 51 -1.59 -19.95 -10.87
N GLY A 52 -2.13 -21.14 -11.15
CA GLY A 52 -3.33 -21.66 -10.49
C GLY A 52 -4.68 -21.34 -11.18
N GLY A 53 -4.69 -20.86 -12.42
CA GLY A 53 -5.91 -20.70 -13.23
C GLY A 53 -6.17 -19.25 -13.63
N LYS A 54 -7.34 -18.72 -13.25
CA LYS A 54 -7.70 -17.31 -13.51
C LYS A 54 -7.12 -16.40 -12.44
N MET A 55 -6.67 -15.22 -12.85
CA MET A 55 -6.25 -14.17 -11.93
C MET A 55 -7.36 -13.86 -10.91
N PRO A 56 -7.09 -13.94 -9.59
CA PRO A 56 -8.04 -13.57 -8.55
C PRO A 56 -8.54 -12.14 -8.66
N VAL A 57 -9.87 -11.96 -8.61
CA VAL A 57 -10.53 -10.63 -8.67
C VAL A 57 -10.03 -9.67 -7.58
N ARG A 58 -9.66 -10.20 -6.41
CA ARG A 58 -9.14 -9.44 -5.27
C ARG A 58 -7.86 -8.65 -5.57
N TYR A 59 -7.14 -8.94 -6.65
CA TYR A 59 -6.01 -8.11 -7.07
C TYR A 59 -6.43 -6.77 -7.70
N GLY A 60 -7.70 -6.59 -8.04
CA GLY A 60 -8.25 -5.30 -8.42
C GLY A 60 -8.59 -4.40 -7.23
N THR A 61 -8.75 -4.95 -6.02
CA THR A 61 -9.15 -4.19 -4.84
C THR A 61 -7.92 -3.71 -4.07
N HIS A 62 -7.78 -2.39 -3.92
CA HIS A 62 -6.67 -1.79 -3.18
C HIS A 62 -7.04 -0.41 -2.65
N LEU A 63 -6.39 0.03 -1.57
CA LEU A 63 -6.44 1.42 -1.14
C LEU A 63 -5.46 2.25 -1.97
N ASP A 64 -5.79 3.52 -2.20
CA ASP A 64 -4.82 4.48 -2.73
C ASP A 64 -3.58 4.51 -1.82
N PRO A 65 -2.35 4.42 -2.37
CA PRO A 65 -1.14 4.28 -1.58
C PRO A 65 -0.87 5.51 -0.69
N LEU A 66 -1.23 6.73 -1.11
CA LEU A 66 -1.02 7.92 -0.30
C LEU A 66 -2.06 8.02 0.82
N LEU A 67 -3.31 7.65 0.55
CA LEU A 67 -4.33 7.54 1.59
C LEU A 67 -3.99 6.43 2.60
N ALA A 68 -3.50 5.28 2.14
CA ALA A 68 -3.03 4.20 3.00
C ALA A 68 -1.84 4.64 3.87
N LEU A 69 -0.94 5.46 3.33
CA LEU A 69 0.17 6.05 4.07
C LEU A 69 -0.36 7.01 5.15
N GLY A 70 -1.37 7.83 4.83
CA GLY A 70 -2.05 8.70 5.78
C GLY A 70 -2.75 7.93 6.90
N VAL A 71 -3.39 6.81 6.58
CA VAL A 71 -3.98 5.91 7.59
C VAL A 71 -2.90 5.35 8.52
N ALA A 72 -1.78 4.87 7.97
CA ALA A 72 -0.67 4.38 8.77
C ALA A 72 -0.08 5.49 9.67
N ALA A 73 0.04 6.72 9.15
CA ALA A 73 0.50 7.89 9.90
C ALA A 73 -0.42 8.28 11.06
N MET A 74 -1.74 8.16 10.87
CA MET A 74 -2.71 8.43 11.94
C MET A 74 -2.75 7.32 13.00
N ALA A 75 -2.39 6.10 12.63
CA ALA A 75 -2.49 4.92 13.49
C ALA A 75 -1.19 4.61 14.27
N THR A 76 -0.09 5.31 13.99
CA THR A 76 1.23 5.02 14.55
C THR A 76 1.99 6.31 14.91
N GLU A 77 2.95 6.21 15.85
CA GLU A 77 3.65 7.40 16.37
C GLU A 77 5.15 7.44 16.05
N ARG A 78 5.79 6.28 15.86
CA ARG A 78 7.25 6.13 15.84
C ARG A 78 7.78 5.40 14.61
N VAL A 79 6.99 4.51 14.02
CA VAL A 79 7.42 3.76 12.82
C VAL A 79 7.71 4.70 11.65
N ARG A 80 8.75 4.37 10.87
CA ARG A 80 9.04 5.10 9.64
C ARG A 80 8.07 4.68 8.55
N LEU A 81 7.49 5.64 7.87
CA LEU A 81 6.59 5.39 6.75
C LEU A 81 7.32 5.61 5.44
N GLY A 82 7.03 4.77 4.44
CA GLY A 82 7.63 4.89 3.12
C GLY A 82 6.78 4.24 2.03
N SER A 83 7.23 4.38 0.79
CA SER A 83 6.63 3.70 -0.35
C SER A 83 7.66 2.82 -1.07
N SER A 84 7.20 1.67 -1.54
CA SER A 84 7.98 0.72 -2.33
C SER A 84 7.04 -0.01 -3.29
N THR A 85 6.69 0.59 -4.42
CA THR A 85 7.12 1.89 -4.96
C THR A 85 5.92 2.75 -5.34
N LEU A 86 6.11 4.04 -5.58
CA LEU A 86 5.11 4.89 -6.25
C LEU A 86 5.44 4.97 -7.74
N ASN A 87 4.41 4.90 -8.60
CA ASN A 87 4.58 5.04 -10.04
C ASN A 87 4.51 6.53 -10.43
N ALA A 88 5.65 7.21 -10.30
CA ALA A 88 5.75 8.66 -10.54
C ALA A 88 5.22 9.09 -11.93
N LEU A 89 5.40 8.26 -12.96
CA LEU A 89 4.95 8.52 -14.33
C LEU A 89 3.43 8.73 -14.44
N CYS A 90 2.64 8.13 -13.56
CA CYS A 90 1.18 8.20 -13.58
C CYS A 90 0.63 9.25 -12.60
N SER A 91 1.49 9.86 -11.80
CA SER A 91 1.14 10.96 -10.89
C SER A 91 1.47 12.30 -11.54
N ARG A 92 0.65 13.32 -11.30
CA ARG A 92 1.01 14.69 -11.70
C ARG A 92 2.08 15.20 -10.75
N PRO A 93 3.30 15.56 -11.21
CA PRO A 93 4.23 16.27 -10.36
C PRO A 93 3.64 17.64 -10.05
N SER A 94 3.39 17.93 -8.78
CA SER A 94 2.92 19.24 -8.32
C SER A 94 4.05 20.27 -8.23
N CYS A 95 5.30 19.84 -8.45
CA CYS A 95 6.44 20.74 -8.46
C CYS A 95 6.41 21.58 -9.73
N SER A 96 5.89 22.81 -9.61
CA SER A 96 6.27 23.89 -10.51
C SER A 96 7.80 23.90 -10.60
N PRO A 97 8.41 23.99 -11.79
CA PRO A 97 9.77 24.48 -11.83
C PRO A 97 9.74 25.85 -11.13
N GLY A 98 10.51 25.99 -10.06
CA GLY A 98 10.76 27.30 -9.48
C GLY A 98 11.23 28.23 -10.59
N ARG A 99 10.81 29.50 -10.52
CA ARG A 99 11.32 30.55 -11.41
C ARG A 99 12.86 30.52 -11.48
#